data_AF-A0A6A6VJH5-F1
#
_entry.id   AF-A0A6A6VJH5-F1
#
_cell.length_a   1.000
_cell.length_b   1.000
_cell.length_c   1.000
_cell.angle_alpha   90.00
_cell.angle_beta   90.00
_cell.angle_gamma   90.00
#
_symmetry.space_group_name_H-M   'P 1'
#
loop_
_entity.id
_entity.type
_entity.pdbx_description
1 polymer ?
#
loop_
_entity_poly.entity_id
_entity_poly.type
_entity_poly.pdbx_seq_one_letter_code
_entity_poly.pdbx_strand_id
1 'polypeptide(L)' 'MPTPESEMFKAKKPTVPPTFDGVDFNDNVALKKAQDAILKEQFVRSMMARLVREEMGKCYRREGVNHLEKCGHLRGG' A
#
# COMPACT_ATOMS: atom_id res chain seq x y z
N MET A 1 11.34 1.83 14.32
CA MET A 1 10.86 3.22 14.17
C MET A 1 10.48 3.45 12.72
N PRO A 2 9.41 4.21 12.40
CA PRO A 2 9.16 4.59 11.02
C PRO A 2 10.34 5.43 10.52
N THR A 3 10.84 5.11 9.33
CA THR A 3 11.82 5.93 8.65
C THR A 3 11.24 7.33 8.42
N PRO A 4 11.99 8.41 8.68
CA PRO A 4 11.50 9.75 8.42
C PRO A 4 11.19 9.94 6.94
N GLU A 5 10.00 10.47 6.64
CA GLU A 5 9.58 10.75 5.26
C GLU A 5 10.47 11.83 4.63
N SER A 6 10.97 11.58 3.42
CA SER A 6 11.79 12.55 2.67
C SER A 6 10.96 13.75 2.20
N GLU A 7 11.61 14.89 1.96
CA GLU A 7 10.94 16.10 1.45
C GLU A 7 10.22 15.86 0.12
N MET A 8 10.84 15.06 -0.76
CA MET A 8 10.25 14.63 -2.03
C MET A 8 8.97 13.82 -1.84
N PHE A 9 8.90 12.98 -0.80
CA PHE A 9 7.70 12.22 -0.49
C PHE A 9 6.59 13.13 0.01
N LYS A 10 6.91 14.04 0.94
CA LYS A 10 5.96 15.02 1.47
C LYS A 10 5.38 15.91 0.37
N ALA A 11 6.21 16.36 -0.57
CA ALA A 11 5.77 17.20 -1.70
C ALA A 11 4.83 16.49 -2.68
N LYS A 12 4.92 15.15 -2.80
CA LYS A 12 4.13 14.35 -3.76
C LYS A 12 2.93 13.64 -3.14
N LYS A 13 2.71 13.81 -1.84
CA LYS A 13 1.62 13.16 -1.11
C LYS A 13 0.26 13.65 -1.66
N PRO A 14 -0.71 12.75 -1.89
CA PRO A 14 -2.04 13.17 -2.29
C PRO A 14 -2.64 14.12 -1.25
N THR A 15 -3.23 15.23 -1.71
CA THR A 15 -3.91 16.20 -0.83
C THR A 15 -5.38 15.88 -0.61
N VAL A 16 -5.93 14.94 -1.38
CA VAL A 16 -7.31 14.49 -1.31
C VAL A 16 -7.36 13.01 -0.87
N PRO A 17 -8.42 12.60 -0.14
CA PRO A 17 -8.59 11.21 0.24
C PRO A 17 -8.80 10.32 -1.00
N PRO A 18 -8.38 9.04 -0.96
CA PRO A 18 -8.58 8.08 -2.05
C PRO A 18 -10.02 7.55 -2.06
N THR A 19 -11.00 8.44 -2.24
CA THR A 19 -12.42 8.12 -2.39
C THR A 19 -13.09 9.09 -3.37
N PHE A 20 -14.23 8.68 -3.93
CA PHE A 20 -15.11 9.57 -4.68
C PHE A 20 -16.18 10.23 -3.79
N ASP A 21 -16.24 9.88 -2.51
CA ASP A 21 -17.21 10.45 -1.57
C ASP A 21 -17.01 11.97 -1.45
N GLY A 22 -18.05 12.73 -1.78
CA GLY A 22 -18.03 14.19 -1.72
C GLY A 22 -17.30 14.89 -2.88
N VAL A 23 -16.96 14.16 -3.95
CA VAL A 23 -16.37 14.74 -5.17
C VAL A 23 -17.48 15.25 -6.09
N ASP A 24 -17.38 16.50 -6.55
CA ASP A 24 -18.24 17.02 -7.62
C ASP A 24 -17.81 16.43 -8.98
N PHE A 25 -18.69 15.65 -9.59
CA PHE A 25 -18.43 15.00 -10.87
C PHE A 25 -18.42 15.97 -12.06
N ASN A 26 -18.94 17.19 -11.90
CA ASN A 26 -18.87 18.22 -12.94
C ASN A 26 -17.54 18.99 -12.91
N ASP A 27 -16.80 18.94 -11.79
CA ASP A 27 -15.44 19.48 -11.71
C ASP A 27 -14.42 18.41 -12.14
N ASN A 28 -14.02 18.49 -13.41
CA ASN A 28 -13.01 17.61 -13.99
C ASN A 28 -11.68 17.60 -13.21
N VAL A 29 -11.30 18.71 -12.56
CA VAL A 29 -10.06 18.80 -11.80
C VAL A 29 -10.20 18.03 -10.48
N ALA A 30 -11.31 18.20 -9.76
CA ALA A 30 -11.58 17.45 -8.55
C ALA A 30 -11.70 15.95 -8.82
N LEU A 31 -12.43 15.59 -9.89
CA LEU A 31 -12.58 14.20 -10.33
C LEU A 31 -11.23 13.55 -10.62
N LYS A 32 -10.36 14.24 -11.37
CA LYS A 32 -9.04 13.69 -11.72
C LYS A 32 -8.14 13.51 -10.51
N LYS A 33 -8.17 14.44 -9.55
CA LYS A 33 -7.41 14.32 -8.29
C LYS A 33 -7.87 13.11 -7.46
N ALA A 34 -9.17 12.87 -7.37
CA ALA A 34 -9.72 11.72 -6.66
C ALA A 34 -9.32 10.39 -7.33
N GLN A 35 -9.43 10.30 -8.66
CA GLN A 35 -8.96 9.14 -9.43
C GLN A 35 -7.48 8.85 -9.17
N ASP A 36 -6.63 9.87 -9.23
CA ASP A 36 -5.20 9.72 -9.03
C ASP A 36 -4.86 9.29 -7.59
N ALA A 37 -5.59 9.77 -6.60
CA ALA A 37 -5.43 9.34 -5.21
C ALA A 37 -5.82 7.86 -5.02
N ILE A 38 -6.96 7.44 -5.58
CA ILE A 38 -7.42 6.04 -5.54
C ILE A 38 -6.41 5.12 -6.21
N LEU A 39 -5.95 5.45 -7.42
CA LEU A 39 -5.02 4.63 -8.16
C LEU A 39 -3.68 4.46 -7.42
N LYS A 40 -3.17 5.54 -6.82
CA LYS A 40 -1.96 5.48 -5.99
C LYS A 40 -2.15 4.56 -4.79
N GLU A 41 -3.27 4.66 -4.09
CA GLU A 41 -3.57 3.79 -2.94
C GLU A 41 -3.67 2.31 -3.35
N GLN A 42 -4.30 2.01 -4.48
CA GLN A 42 -4.35 0.65 -5.03
C GLN A 42 -2.95 0.11 -5.37
N PHE A 43 -2.09 0.96 -5.92
CA PHE A 43 -0.70 0.59 -6.21
C PHE A 43 0.10 0.34 -4.92
N VAL A 44 -0.07 1.18 -3.90
CA VAL A 44 0.55 0.99 -2.58
C VAL A 44 0.15 -0.38 -2.00
N ARG A 45 -1.15 -0.70 -1.98
CA ARG A 45 -1.63 -2.01 -1.49
C ARG A 45 -1.03 -3.19 -2.26
N SER A 46 -0.94 -3.06 -3.58
CA SER A 46 -0.35 -4.08 -4.44
C SER A 46 1.15 -4.29 -4.14
N MET A 47 1.87 -3.20 -3.91
CA MET A 47 3.30 -3.23 -3.58
C MET A 47 3.55 -3.76 -2.16
N MET A 48 2.72 -3.39 -1.19
CA MET A 48 2.74 -3.95 0.16
C MET A 48 2.52 -5.47 0.12
N ALA A 49 1.53 -5.94 -0.64
CA ALA A 49 1.28 -7.37 -0.80
C ALA A 49 2.47 -8.10 -1.47
N ARG A 50 3.18 -7.45 -2.39
CA ARG A 50 4.41 -8.00 -2.99
C ARG A 50 5.53 -8.16 -1.95
N LEU A 51 5.77 -7.15 -1.11
CA LEU A 51 6.76 -7.22 -0.04
C LEU A 51 6.45 -8.37 0.94
N VAL A 52 5.18 -8.51 1.35
CA VAL A 52 4.75 -9.62 2.21
C VAL A 52 5.00 -10.97 1.56
N ARG A 53 4.68 -11.13 0.27
CA ARG A 53 4.97 -12.38 -0.47
C ARG A 53 6.46 -12.69 -0.53
N GLU A 54 7.31 -11.68 -0.72
CA GLU A 54 8.76 -11.85 -0.75
C GLU A 54 9.30 -12.30 0.62
N GLU A 55 8.85 -11.68 1.71
CA GLU A 55 9.21 -12.09 3.08
C GLU A 55 8.68 -13.49 3.42
N MET A 56 7.45 -13.82 3.00
CA MET A 56 6.90 -15.18 3.13
C MET A 56 7.77 -16.21 2.41
N GLY A 57 8.24 -15.91 1.20
CA GLY A 57 9.15 -16.78 0.44
C GLY A 57 10.53 -16.94 1.10
N LYS A 58 11.02 -15.93 1.83
CA LYS A 58 12.24 -16.05 2.65
C LYS A 58 11.99 -16.93 3.87
N CYS A 59 10.88 -16.72 4.58
CA CYS A 59 10.52 -17.50 5.76
C CYS A 59 10.31 -18.98 5.42
N TYR A 60 9.62 -19.28 4.31
CA TYR A 60 9.47 -20.65 3.81
C TYR A 60 10.82 -21.33 3.56
N ARG A 61 11.76 -20.63 2.89
CA ARG A 61 13.11 -21.16 2.64
C ARG A 61 13.91 -21.42 3.92
N ARG A 62 13.66 -20.66 5.00
CA ARG A 62 14.36 -20.82 6.28
C ARG A 62 13.75 -21.90 7.18
N GLU A 63 12.42 -21.96 7.27
CA GLU A 63 11.72 -22.81 8.24
C GLU A 63 11.24 -24.15 7.66
N GLY A 64 11.22 -24.30 6.33
CA GLY A 64 10.84 -25.55 5.65
C GLY A 64 9.44 -26.03 6.03
N VAL A 65 9.32 -27.28 6.50
CA VAL A 65 8.04 -27.88 6.91
C VAL A 65 7.35 -27.12 8.05
N ASN A 66 8.09 -26.35 8.86
CA ASN A 66 7.56 -25.59 10.00
C ASN A 66 7.05 -24.19 9.63
N HIS A 67 7.03 -23.83 8.34
CA HIS A 67 6.65 -22.48 7.90
C HIS A 67 5.21 -22.09 8.29
N LEU A 68 4.29 -23.05 8.47
CA LEU A 68 2.91 -22.75 8.86
C LEU A 68 2.81 -22.15 10.26
N GLU A 69 3.57 -22.68 11.20
CA GLU A 69 3.62 -22.19 12.58
C GLU A 69 4.45 -20.90 12.66
N LYS A 70 5.64 -20.91 12.05
CA LYS A 70 6.61 -19.83 12.24
C LYS A 70 6.41 -18.63 11.34
N CYS A 71 5.83 -18.79 10.15
CA CYS A 71 5.59 -17.69 9.21
C CYS A 71 4.17 -17.12 9.28
N GLY A 72 3.30 -17.64 10.15
CA GLY A 72 1.89 -17.22 10.24
C GLY A 72 1.70 -15.72 10.47
N HIS A 73 2.60 -15.08 11.21
CA HIS A 73 2.58 -13.64 11.49
C HIS A 73 2.66 -12.76 10.23
N LEU A 74 3.21 -13.25 9.11
CA LEU A 74 3.30 -12.52 7.85
C LEU A 74 2.02 -12.61 7.00
N ARG A 75 1.11 -13.55 7.28
CA ARG A 75 -0.08 -13.80 6.45
C ARG A 75 -1.24 -12.83 6.67
N GLY A 76 -1.10 -11.88 7.61
CA GLY A 76 -2.21 -11.06 8.08
C GLY A 76 -3.20 -11.94 8.84
N GLY A 77 -3.03 -12.02 10.15
CA GLY A 77 -4.00 -12.66 11.04
C GLY A 77 -5.32 -11.92 11.03
#